data_AF-A0A1D1YZK8-F1
#
_entry.id   AF-A0A1D1YZK8-F1
#
_cell.length_a   1.000
_cell.length_b   1.000
_cell.length_c   1.000
_cell.angle_alpha   90.00
_cell.angle_beta   90.00
_cell.angle_gamma   90.00
#
_symmetry.space_group_name_H-M   'P 1'
#
loop_
_entity.id
_entity.type
_entity.pdbx_description
1 polymer ?
#
loop_
_entity_poly.entity_id
_entity_poly.type
_entity_poly.pdbx_seq_one_letter_code
_entity_poly.pdbx_strand_id
1 'polypeptide(L)'
;MEAARSNLALGFSPGATKAIIAHRRTPLLRLAPEKLRLCGAAACSVKLGSRDAKVGRRGLECRSSALQTEGGRKVDHLPRKKLAVFVSGGGSNFRSIHEAAIRGSVHGDVVVLVTDKPGSGGAQYARDNGIPVVLFPKIKSSSEGLLPTELVNTLKKLEVDLLLLAGYLKLIPTELIQAYPKSILNIHPSLLPAFGGKGFYGLKVHRAVIASGARYSGPTIHFVDEHYDTGRILAQRVVSVLASDTAEQLAARVLNEEHKLYVEVVEALCEERITWREDGVPLIRSRENPNEYI
;
A
#
# COMPACT_ATOMS: atom_id res chain seq x y z
N MET A 1 -54.25 43.90 -12.35
CA MET A 1 -54.26 43.80 -13.82
C MET A 1 -53.28 42.68 -14.16
N GLU A 2 -53.77 41.44 -14.24
CA GLU A 2 -54.20 40.77 -15.49
C GLU A 2 -53.03 39.91 -16.01
N ALA A 3 -52.94 38.61 -15.69
CA ALA A 3 -53.70 37.46 -16.18
C ALA A 3 -53.44 37.11 -17.66
N ALA A 4 -52.93 35.89 -17.89
CA ALA A 4 -53.18 34.92 -18.98
C ALA A 4 -51.89 34.17 -19.35
N ARG A 5 -51.77 32.82 -19.22
CA ARG A 5 -52.43 31.74 -19.98
C ARG A 5 -52.11 31.87 -21.49
N SER A 6 -51.72 30.85 -22.26
CA SER A 6 -51.84 29.39 -22.14
C SER A 6 -51.39 28.73 -23.48
N ASN A 7 -51.20 27.40 -23.45
CA ASN A 7 -51.49 26.43 -24.54
C ASN A 7 -50.49 26.34 -25.72
N LEU A 8 -50.26 25.23 -26.43
CA LEU A 8 -50.83 23.87 -26.60
C LEU A 8 -49.70 23.06 -27.31
N ALA A 9 -49.27 21.86 -26.87
CA ALA A 9 -49.78 20.51 -27.18
C ALA A 9 -49.35 19.84 -28.52
N LEU A 10 -48.90 18.57 -28.37
CA LEU A 10 -49.07 17.39 -29.25
C LEU A 10 -48.40 17.41 -30.64
N GLY A 11 -47.75 16.35 -31.15
CA GLY A 11 -47.68 14.95 -30.77
C GLY A 11 -46.89 14.13 -31.81
N PHE A 12 -47.10 12.80 -31.79
CA PHE A 12 -46.71 11.75 -32.74
C PHE A 12 -45.37 10.99 -32.56
N SER A 13 -45.54 9.76 -32.06
CA SER A 13 -44.73 8.53 -32.27
C SER A 13 -45.31 7.76 -33.50
N PRO A 14 -44.95 6.51 -33.89
CA PRO A 14 -43.75 5.64 -33.73
C PRO A 14 -43.31 4.97 -35.08
N GLY A 15 -42.20 4.20 -35.05
CA GLY A 15 -41.91 3.10 -36.02
C GLY A 15 -40.58 2.41 -35.67
N ALA A 16 -40.51 1.14 -35.21
CA ALA A 16 -40.73 -0.13 -35.93
C ALA A 16 -39.68 -0.31 -37.07
N THR A 17 -38.87 -1.36 -37.28
CA THR A 17 -38.77 -2.78 -36.88
C THR A 17 -37.43 -3.34 -37.45
N LYS A 18 -36.86 -4.42 -36.84
CA LYS A 18 -35.95 -5.54 -37.31
C LYS A 18 -35.03 -5.32 -38.55
N ALA A 19 -33.83 -5.89 -38.74
CA ALA A 19 -33.18 -7.17 -38.39
C ALA A 19 -31.65 -6.96 -38.64
N ILE A 20 -30.70 -7.81 -38.23
CA ILE A 20 -30.23 -8.99 -38.99
C ILE A 20 -29.19 -9.73 -38.13
N ILE A 21 -29.27 -11.06 -38.23
CA ILE A 21 -28.41 -12.11 -37.67
C ILE A 21 -27.07 -12.17 -38.42
N ALA A 22 -25.95 -12.37 -37.72
CA ALA A 22 -24.80 -13.11 -38.27
C ALA A 22 -23.95 -13.76 -37.16
N HIS A 23 -24.02 -15.09 -37.11
CA HIS A 23 -23.03 -15.97 -36.49
C HIS A 23 -21.65 -15.86 -37.15
N ARG A 24 -20.58 -16.01 -36.36
CA ARG A 24 -19.36 -16.81 -36.64
C ARG A 24 -18.43 -16.72 -35.42
N ARG A 25 -18.42 -17.74 -34.56
CA ARG A 25 -17.42 -18.83 -34.49
C ARG A 25 -15.98 -18.35 -34.29
N THR A 26 -15.52 -18.57 -33.05
CA THR A 26 -14.12 -18.78 -32.62
C THR A 26 -13.33 -19.70 -33.55
N PRO A 27 -12.00 -19.58 -33.50
CA PRO A 27 -11.21 -20.78 -33.21
C PRO A 27 -10.23 -20.60 -32.05
N LEU A 28 -10.15 -21.68 -31.27
CA LEU A 28 -9.08 -21.98 -30.32
C LEU A 28 -7.72 -21.96 -31.02
N LEU A 29 -6.70 -21.42 -30.35
CA LEU A 29 -5.32 -21.89 -30.50
C LEU A 29 -4.83 -22.47 -29.17
N ARG A 30 -4.59 -23.79 -29.19
CA ARG A 30 -3.70 -24.53 -28.28
C ARG A 30 -2.55 -25.05 -29.15
N LEU A 31 -1.30 -24.91 -28.68
CA LEU A 31 -0.10 -25.75 -28.95
C LEU A 31 0.99 -25.16 -28.01
N ALA A 32 1.25 -25.75 -26.84
CA ALA A 32 2.18 -26.86 -26.50
C ALA A 32 3.59 -26.36 -26.08
N PRO A 33 4.24 -26.98 -25.06
CA PRO A 33 5.43 -26.45 -24.40
C PRO A 33 6.74 -26.99 -24.99
N GLU A 34 7.78 -26.16 -25.05
CA GLU A 34 9.15 -26.59 -25.37
C GLU A 34 10.06 -26.73 -24.15
N LYS A 35 10.99 -27.66 -24.33
CA LYS A 35 11.70 -28.48 -23.35
C LYS A 35 12.92 -27.81 -22.70
N LEU A 36 13.15 -28.25 -21.46
CA LEU A 36 14.44 -28.35 -20.76
C LEU A 36 15.62 -28.66 -21.70
N ARG A 37 16.71 -27.90 -21.57
CA ARG A 37 18.08 -28.39 -21.80
C ARG A 37 19.01 -27.89 -20.69
N LEU A 38 19.42 -28.82 -19.83
CA LEU A 38 20.67 -28.73 -19.07
C LEU A 38 21.84 -29.06 -20.02
N CYS A 39 22.87 -28.22 -20.00
CA CYS A 39 24.24 -28.47 -20.44
C CYS A 39 25.10 -27.58 -19.53
N GLY A 40 26.23 -27.96 -18.97
CA GLY A 40 26.97 -29.22 -18.95
C GLY A 40 28.14 -28.96 -18.00
N ALA A 41 28.41 -29.89 -17.08
CA ALA A 41 29.56 -29.82 -16.20
C ALA A 41 30.83 -30.03 -17.04
N ALA A 42 31.73 -29.03 -17.05
CA ALA A 42 33.06 -29.17 -17.60
C ALA A 42 34.02 -29.60 -16.48
N ALA A 43 34.56 -30.80 -16.67
CA ALA A 43 35.65 -31.38 -15.92
C ALA A 43 36.90 -30.48 -15.98
N CYS A 44 37.60 -30.34 -14.85
CA CYS A 44 38.97 -29.86 -14.83
C CYS A 44 39.87 -30.94 -14.22
N SER A 45 40.83 -31.36 -15.02
CA SER A 45 41.65 -32.55 -14.89
C SER A 45 42.63 -32.48 -13.71
N VAL A 46 42.70 -33.59 -12.98
CA VAL A 46 43.69 -33.89 -11.95
C VAL A 46 45.06 -34.16 -12.61
N LYS A 47 46.10 -33.45 -12.19
CA LYS A 47 47.50 -33.86 -12.41
C LYS A 47 47.94 -34.74 -11.23
N LEU A 48 48.32 -35.96 -11.55
CA LEU A 48 49.00 -36.89 -10.65
C LEU A 48 50.47 -36.48 -10.48
N GLY A 49 50.90 -36.28 -9.23
CA GLY A 49 52.28 -36.14 -8.81
C GLY A 49 52.53 -37.08 -7.63
N SER A 50 53.39 -38.07 -7.86
CA SER A 50 53.82 -39.13 -6.94
C SER A 50 54.56 -38.61 -5.70
N ARG A 51 54.33 -39.24 -4.52
CA ARG A 51 55.34 -39.93 -3.70
C ARG A 51 54.76 -40.41 -2.35
N ASP A 52 55.29 -41.55 -1.91
CA ASP A 52 54.91 -42.35 -0.76
C ASP A 52 54.96 -41.64 0.61
N ALA A 53 53.98 -41.94 1.47
CA ALA A 53 54.19 -42.09 2.92
C ALA A 53 53.02 -42.85 3.57
N LYS A 54 53.34 -43.97 4.23
CA LYS A 54 52.44 -44.74 5.10
C LYS A 54 52.08 -43.96 6.37
N VAL A 55 50.96 -44.40 6.98
CA VAL A 55 50.62 -44.43 8.43
C VAL A 55 49.43 -43.55 8.84
N GLY A 56 48.44 -44.19 9.47
CA GLY A 56 47.73 -43.61 10.61
C GLY A 56 46.26 -43.28 10.40
N ARG A 57 45.37 -44.29 10.47
CA ARG A 57 43.95 -44.05 10.81
C ARG A 57 43.87 -43.51 12.24
N ARG A 58 43.49 -42.25 12.40
CA ARG A 58 42.83 -41.74 13.62
C ARG A 58 41.75 -40.75 13.20
N GLY A 59 40.53 -40.99 13.68
CA GLY A 59 39.39 -40.12 13.46
C GLY A 59 39.67 -38.73 14.00
N LEU A 60 39.37 -37.73 13.20
CA LEU A 60 39.18 -36.35 13.64
C LEU A 60 37.67 -36.10 13.65
N GLU A 61 37.09 -36.18 14.85
CA GLU A 61 35.83 -35.49 15.12
C GLU A 61 36.16 -33.99 15.22
N CYS A 62 35.72 -33.21 14.23
CA CYS A 62 35.67 -31.76 14.34
C CYS A 62 34.61 -31.38 15.37
N ARG A 63 35.05 -31.12 16.61
CA ARG A 63 34.29 -30.30 17.56
C ARG A 63 34.39 -28.84 17.13
N SER A 64 33.52 -28.41 16.22
CA SER A 64 33.24 -26.98 16.08
C SER A 64 32.28 -26.58 17.18
N SER A 65 32.80 -25.87 18.18
CA SER A 65 32.03 -25.14 19.17
C SER A 65 31.00 -24.26 18.46
N ALA A 66 29.74 -24.67 18.52
CA ALA A 66 28.62 -23.80 18.20
C ALA A 66 28.59 -22.70 19.26
N LEU A 67 29.19 -21.55 18.93
CA LEU A 67 28.79 -20.28 19.50
C LEU A 67 27.36 -20.05 19.00
N GLN A 68 26.40 -20.49 19.81
CA GLN A 68 25.00 -20.15 19.64
C GLN A 68 24.87 -18.65 19.91
N THR A 69 24.75 -17.86 18.85
CA THR A 69 24.15 -16.53 18.93
C THR A 69 22.66 -16.72 19.14
N GLU A 70 22.25 -16.82 20.41
CA GLU A 70 20.87 -16.66 20.85
C GLU A 70 20.41 -15.23 20.51
N GLY A 71 19.76 -15.09 19.35
CA GLY A 71 19.27 -13.80 18.85
C GLY A 71 18.48 -13.90 17.54
N GLY A 72 17.89 -15.06 17.25
CA GLY A 72 17.03 -15.23 16.08
C GLY A 72 15.78 -14.34 16.19
N ARG A 73 15.55 -13.47 15.21
CA ARG A 73 14.35 -12.62 15.14
C ARG A 73 13.10 -13.50 15.13
N LYS A 74 12.15 -13.23 16.03
CA LYS A 74 10.79 -13.81 16.02
C LYS A 74 10.01 -13.56 14.72
N VAL A 75 10.52 -12.69 13.85
CA VAL A 75 9.90 -12.25 12.58
C VAL A 75 10.05 -13.30 11.48
N ASP A 76 11.10 -14.12 11.49
CA ASP A 76 11.43 -15.04 10.38
C ASP A 76 10.40 -16.17 10.19
N HIS A 77 9.53 -16.38 11.19
CA HIS A 77 8.46 -17.38 11.15
C HIS A 77 7.06 -16.82 10.83
N LEU A 78 6.88 -15.50 10.84
CA LEU A 78 5.60 -14.90 10.47
C LEU A 78 5.45 -14.94 8.93
N PRO A 79 4.24 -15.21 8.40
CA PRO A 79 4.01 -15.04 6.98
C PRO A 79 4.11 -13.55 6.59
N ARG A 80 4.69 -13.26 5.43
CA ARG A 80 4.73 -11.89 4.89
C ARG A 80 3.31 -11.42 4.57
N LYS A 81 2.94 -10.22 5.03
CA LYS A 81 1.63 -9.64 4.74
C LYS A 81 1.54 -9.14 3.30
N LYS A 82 0.40 -9.31 2.65
CA LYS A 82 0.13 -8.76 1.31
C LYS A 82 -0.49 -7.38 1.42
N LEU A 83 0.18 -6.38 0.87
CA LEU A 83 -0.15 -4.97 1.00
C LEU A 83 -0.74 -4.43 -0.32
N ALA A 84 -1.86 -3.73 -0.23
CA ALA A 84 -2.37 -2.89 -1.31
C ALA A 84 -2.13 -1.43 -0.96
N VAL A 85 -1.47 -0.68 -1.85
CA VAL A 85 -1.17 0.73 -1.62
C VAL A 85 -2.04 1.60 -2.52
N PHE A 86 -2.65 2.65 -1.97
CA PHE A 86 -3.56 3.55 -2.69
C PHE A 86 -2.91 4.91 -2.86
N VAL A 87 -2.95 5.49 -4.07
CA VAL A 87 -2.32 6.78 -4.38
C VAL A 87 -3.16 7.62 -5.34
N SER A 88 -3.03 8.95 -5.26
CA SER A 88 -3.61 9.89 -6.24
C SER A 88 -2.58 10.83 -6.89
N GLY A 89 -1.29 10.58 -6.68
CA GLY A 89 -0.21 11.50 -7.05
C GLY A 89 1.17 10.83 -7.19
N GLY A 90 2.22 11.52 -6.75
CA GLY A 90 3.62 11.09 -6.95
C GLY A 90 4.01 9.80 -6.20
N GLY A 91 3.31 9.47 -5.12
CA GLY A 91 3.49 8.20 -4.40
C GLY A 91 4.81 8.09 -3.62
N SER A 92 5.35 9.16 -3.05
CA SER A 92 6.62 9.10 -2.28
C SER A 92 6.51 8.26 -0.99
N ASN A 93 5.36 8.31 -0.29
CA ASN A 93 5.05 7.38 0.80
C ASN A 93 5.01 5.92 0.32
N PHE A 94 4.35 5.65 -0.81
CA PHE A 94 4.34 4.33 -1.45
C PHE A 94 5.76 3.82 -1.75
N ARG A 95 6.62 4.66 -2.35
CA ARG A 95 8.02 4.31 -2.62
C ARG A 95 8.77 3.95 -1.35
N SER A 96 8.60 4.73 -0.28
CA SER A 96 9.25 4.47 1.01
C SER A 96 8.84 3.11 1.60
N ILE A 97 7.55 2.78 1.56
CA ILE A 97 7.02 1.48 2.01
C ILE A 97 7.56 0.34 1.13
N HIS A 98 7.52 0.50 -0.19
CA HIS A 98 7.98 -0.52 -1.13
C HIS A 98 9.48 -0.80 -0.99
N GLU A 99 10.31 0.24 -0.86
CA GLU A 99 11.75 0.07 -0.62
C GLU A 99 12.03 -0.61 0.71
N ALA A 100 11.30 -0.28 1.77
CA ALA A 100 11.43 -0.94 3.07
C ALA A 100 11.03 -2.43 3.02
N ALA A 101 10.02 -2.77 2.22
CA ALA A 101 9.60 -4.14 1.95
C ALA A 101 10.68 -4.95 1.23
N ILE A 102 11.29 -4.38 0.19
CA ILE A 102 12.41 -4.99 -0.56
C ILE A 102 13.63 -5.21 0.35
N ARG A 103 13.95 -4.24 1.21
CA ARG A 103 15.09 -4.34 2.14
C ARG A 103 14.83 -5.30 3.31
N GLY A 104 13.61 -5.81 3.46
CA GLY A 104 13.22 -6.71 4.54
C GLY A 104 12.99 -6.03 5.89
N SER A 105 12.97 -4.69 5.95
CA SER A 105 12.57 -3.95 7.16
C SER A 105 11.06 -4.02 7.38
N VAL A 106 10.28 -4.05 6.29
CA VAL A 106 8.85 -4.34 6.34
C VAL A 106 8.65 -5.81 5.94
N HIS A 107 8.07 -6.60 6.84
CA HIS A 107 7.76 -8.02 6.58
C HIS A 107 6.45 -8.19 5.80
N GLY A 108 6.36 -7.54 4.65
CA GLY A 108 5.19 -7.57 3.77
C GLY A 108 5.56 -7.24 2.32
N ASP A 109 4.69 -7.63 1.40
CA ASP A 109 4.87 -7.50 -0.04
C ASP A 109 3.79 -6.59 -0.63
N VAL A 110 4.19 -5.56 -1.38
CA VAL A 110 3.23 -4.71 -2.11
C VAL A 110 2.77 -5.46 -3.36
N VAL A 111 1.57 -6.04 -3.30
CA VAL A 111 1.04 -6.91 -4.36
C VAL A 111 0.21 -6.17 -5.40
N VAL A 112 -0.26 -4.96 -5.08
CA VAL A 112 -1.05 -4.13 -6.00
C VAL A 112 -0.99 -2.66 -5.60
N LEU A 113 -0.94 -1.79 -6.60
CA LEU A 113 -1.18 -0.36 -6.45
C LEU A 113 -2.59 -0.02 -6.96
N VAL A 114 -3.36 0.70 -6.15
CA VAL A 114 -4.67 1.24 -6.53
C VAL A 114 -4.54 2.75 -6.73
N THR A 115 -5.08 3.29 -7.82
CA THR A 115 -5.00 4.73 -8.13
C THR A 115 -6.27 5.24 -8.77
N ASP A 116 -6.63 6.50 -8.56
CA ASP A 116 -7.68 7.20 -9.33
C ASP A 116 -7.12 7.92 -10.56
N LYS A 117 -5.79 7.88 -10.75
CA LYS A 117 -5.08 8.54 -11.85
C LYS A 117 -4.08 7.57 -12.48
N PRO A 118 -4.35 7.02 -13.68
CA PRO A 118 -3.51 5.98 -14.29
C PRO A 118 -2.11 6.49 -14.69
N GLY A 119 -1.99 7.79 -14.99
CA GLY A 119 -0.75 8.48 -15.30
C GLY A 119 -0.03 9.12 -14.10
N SER A 120 -0.40 8.76 -12.86
CA SER A 120 0.27 9.31 -11.67
C SER A 120 1.71 8.81 -11.55
N GLY A 121 2.57 9.59 -10.89
CA GLY A 121 3.97 9.19 -10.63
C GLY A 121 4.09 7.93 -9.77
N GLY A 122 3.10 7.66 -8.92
CA GLY A 122 3.00 6.39 -8.20
C GLY A 122 2.66 5.23 -9.12
N ALA A 123 1.71 5.41 -10.04
CA ALA A 123 1.35 4.38 -11.03
C ALA A 123 2.50 4.04 -11.98
N GLN A 124 3.29 5.05 -12.38
CA GLN A 124 4.48 4.80 -13.18
C GLN A 124 5.51 3.97 -12.41
N TYR A 125 5.83 4.38 -11.17
CA TYR A 125 6.77 3.63 -10.33
C TYR A 125 6.34 2.18 -10.10
N ALA A 126 5.04 1.93 -9.87
CA ALA A 126 4.53 0.57 -9.72
C ALA A 126 4.78 -0.28 -10.96
N ARG A 127 4.48 0.25 -12.16
CA ARG A 127 4.75 -0.45 -13.43
C ARG A 127 6.23 -0.74 -13.62
N ASP A 128 7.09 0.23 -13.34
CA ASP A 128 8.55 0.10 -13.47
C ASP A 128 9.12 -0.99 -12.54
N ASN A 129 8.42 -1.30 -11.44
CA ASN A 129 8.79 -2.33 -10.47
C ASN A 129 7.94 -3.61 -10.58
N GLY A 130 7.17 -3.78 -11.66
CA GLY A 130 6.36 -4.98 -11.89
C GLY A 130 5.16 -5.15 -10.95
N ILE A 131 4.73 -4.10 -10.26
CA ILE A 131 3.55 -4.11 -9.38
C ILE A 131 2.29 -3.84 -10.23
N PRO A 132 1.28 -4.73 -10.20
CA PRO A 132 0.01 -4.51 -10.88
C PRO A 132 -0.66 -3.20 -10.45
N VAL A 133 -1.23 -2.46 -11.41
CA VAL A 133 -1.96 -1.21 -11.16
C VAL A 133 -3.45 -1.39 -11.44
N VAL A 134 -4.28 -1.06 -10.46
CA VAL A 134 -5.74 -1.06 -10.56
C VAL A 134 -6.27 0.37 -10.54
N LEU A 135 -7.15 0.70 -11.48
CA LEU A 135 -7.84 1.98 -11.50
C LEU A 135 -9.10 1.93 -10.64
N PHE A 136 -9.23 2.86 -9.69
CA PHE A 136 -10.40 3.00 -8.82
C PHE A 136 -10.51 4.46 -8.33
N PRO A 137 -11.73 5.05 -8.27
CA PRO A 137 -13.03 4.46 -8.61
C PRO A 137 -13.35 4.53 -10.10
N LYS A 138 -14.28 3.69 -10.54
CA LYS A 138 -14.95 3.85 -11.84
C LYS A 138 -15.74 5.16 -11.85
N ILE A 139 -15.44 6.03 -12.81
CA ILE A 139 -16.14 7.31 -12.99
C ILE A 139 -17.20 7.13 -14.07
N LYS A 140 -18.39 7.74 -13.91
CA LYS A 140 -19.52 7.60 -14.87
C LYS A 140 -19.16 7.86 -16.33
N SER A 141 -18.19 8.74 -16.58
CA SER A 141 -17.73 9.12 -17.91
C SER A 141 -16.67 8.19 -18.50
N SER A 142 -16.25 7.14 -17.77
CA SER A 142 -15.25 6.18 -18.20
C SER A 142 -15.74 4.75 -18.04
N SER A 143 -15.45 3.92 -19.04
CA SER A 143 -15.60 2.46 -18.92
C SER A 143 -14.51 1.84 -18.05
N GLU A 144 -13.42 2.56 -17.81
CA GLU A 144 -12.26 2.12 -17.04
C GLU A 144 -12.47 2.28 -15.52
N GLY A 145 -11.79 1.42 -14.79
CA GLY A 145 -11.79 1.40 -13.33
C GLY A 145 -12.87 0.51 -12.73
N LEU A 146 -12.73 0.25 -11.44
CA LEU A 146 -13.57 -0.70 -10.71
C LEU A 146 -14.66 0.00 -9.89
N LEU A 147 -15.81 -0.66 -9.78
CA LEU A 147 -16.80 -0.40 -8.73
C LEU A 147 -16.26 -0.88 -7.37
N PRO A 148 -16.79 -0.38 -6.24
CA PRO A 148 -16.37 -0.81 -4.90
C PRO A 148 -16.36 -2.33 -4.70
N THR A 149 -17.43 -3.02 -5.10
CA THR A 149 -17.56 -4.48 -4.96
C THR A 149 -16.57 -5.25 -5.83
N GLU A 150 -16.29 -4.75 -7.04
CA GLU A 150 -15.28 -5.32 -7.95
C GLU A 150 -13.87 -5.16 -7.37
N LEU A 151 -13.57 -4.01 -6.77
CA LEU A 151 -12.31 -3.78 -6.07
C LEU A 151 -12.15 -4.74 -4.89
N VAL A 152 -13.17 -4.88 -4.02
CA VAL A 152 -13.13 -5.85 -2.90
C VAL A 152 -12.84 -7.26 -3.42
N ASN A 153 -13.53 -7.71 -4.47
CA ASN A 153 -13.30 -9.04 -5.05
C ASN A 153 -11.89 -9.19 -5.61
N THR A 154 -11.34 -8.14 -6.23
CA THR A 154 -9.97 -8.13 -6.75
C THR A 154 -8.96 -8.24 -5.61
N LEU A 155 -9.09 -7.43 -4.56
CA LEU A 155 -8.18 -7.44 -3.41
C LEU A 155 -8.24 -8.78 -2.64
N LYS A 156 -9.43 -9.38 -2.50
CA LYS A 156 -9.61 -10.71 -1.90
C LYS A 156 -8.93 -11.81 -2.72
N LYS A 157 -9.04 -11.78 -4.05
CA LYS A 157 -8.36 -12.75 -4.94
C LYS A 157 -6.83 -12.63 -4.86
N LEU A 158 -6.33 -11.42 -4.61
CA LEU A 158 -4.92 -11.17 -4.36
C LEU A 158 -4.50 -11.51 -2.93
N GLU A 159 -5.45 -11.90 -2.06
CA GLU A 159 -5.24 -12.19 -0.63
C GLU A 159 -4.62 -11.01 0.12
N VAL A 160 -4.99 -9.78 -0.23
CA VAL A 160 -4.50 -8.58 0.45
C VAL A 160 -4.91 -8.63 1.92
N ASP A 161 -3.98 -8.34 2.82
CA ASP A 161 -4.18 -8.23 4.26
C ASP A 161 -4.44 -6.79 4.71
N LEU A 162 -3.72 -5.83 4.12
CA LEU A 162 -3.68 -4.43 4.56
C LEU A 162 -3.83 -3.47 3.38
N LEU A 163 -4.63 -2.41 3.56
CA LEU A 163 -4.79 -1.30 2.62
C LEU A 163 -4.10 -0.06 3.21
N LEU A 164 -3.15 0.49 2.45
CA LEU A 164 -2.33 1.63 2.88
C LEU A 164 -2.63 2.83 1.97
N LEU A 165 -3.37 3.81 2.48
CA LEU A 165 -3.64 5.05 1.76
C LEU A 165 -2.43 5.98 1.89
N ALA A 166 -1.72 6.18 0.79
CA ALA A 166 -0.46 6.91 0.71
C ALA A 166 -0.64 8.16 -0.18
N GLY A 167 -1.52 9.06 0.26
CA GLY A 167 -1.94 10.24 -0.51
C GLY A 167 -3.06 9.93 -1.51
N TYR A 168 -3.98 9.05 -1.14
CA TYR A 168 -5.21 8.77 -1.88
C TYR A 168 -6.29 9.80 -1.50
N LEU A 169 -6.94 10.41 -2.50
CA LEU A 169 -7.78 11.60 -2.29
C LEU A 169 -9.29 11.33 -2.41
N LYS A 170 -9.70 10.07 -2.59
CA LYS A 170 -11.13 9.72 -2.65
C LYS A 170 -11.54 9.08 -1.33
N LEU A 171 -12.79 9.32 -0.95
CA LEU A 171 -13.41 8.65 0.18
C LEU A 171 -13.40 7.14 -0.07
N ILE A 172 -13.01 6.37 0.95
CA ILE A 172 -13.09 4.91 0.89
C ILE A 172 -14.57 4.51 1.05
N PRO A 173 -15.10 3.67 0.15
CA PRO A 173 -16.49 3.25 0.23
C PRO A 173 -16.69 2.25 1.38
N THR A 174 -17.90 2.21 1.94
CA THR A 174 -18.28 1.33 3.05
C THR A 174 -17.99 -0.15 2.76
N GLU A 175 -18.12 -0.60 1.51
CA GLU A 175 -17.82 -1.97 1.10
C GLU A 175 -16.36 -2.36 1.39
N LEU A 176 -15.41 -1.44 1.22
CA LEU A 176 -14.01 -1.67 1.54
C LEU A 176 -13.81 -1.70 3.06
N ILE A 177 -14.42 -0.75 3.79
CA ILE A 177 -14.31 -0.63 5.25
C ILE A 177 -14.85 -1.90 5.93
N GLN A 178 -15.98 -2.42 5.46
CA GLN A 178 -16.58 -3.66 5.97
C GLN A 178 -15.75 -4.90 5.59
N ALA A 179 -15.14 -4.93 4.41
CA ALA A 179 -14.32 -6.05 3.97
C ALA A 179 -12.94 -6.10 4.65
N TYR A 180 -12.43 -4.95 5.13
CA TYR A 180 -11.11 -4.78 5.72
C TYR A 180 -11.19 -4.10 7.10
N PRO A 181 -11.92 -4.70 8.08
CA PRO A 181 -12.08 -4.09 9.39
C PRO A 181 -10.73 -3.97 10.10
N LYS A 182 -10.39 -2.76 10.56
CA LYS A 182 -9.10 -2.46 11.21
C LYS A 182 -7.87 -2.82 10.36
N SER A 183 -8.01 -2.85 9.03
CA SER A 183 -6.93 -3.17 8.09
C SER A 183 -6.70 -2.09 7.03
N ILE A 184 -7.30 -0.92 7.19
CA ILE A 184 -7.11 0.22 6.30
C ILE A 184 -6.46 1.36 7.11
N LEU A 185 -5.27 1.79 6.71
CA LEU A 185 -4.59 2.94 7.28
C LEU A 185 -4.53 4.10 6.30
N ASN A 186 -4.61 5.31 6.83
CA ASN A 186 -4.30 6.53 6.10
C ASN A 186 -3.23 7.32 6.83
N ILE A 187 -2.42 8.04 6.06
CA ILE A 187 -1.53 9.06 6.58
C ILE A 187 -2.06 10.45 6.17
N HIS A 188 -2.21 11.32 7.15
CA HIS A 188 -2.69 12.68 6.97
C HIS A 188 -1.63 13.69 7.42
N PRO A 189 -1.35 14.76 6.64
CA PRO A 189 -0.21 15.65 6.88
C PRO A 189 -0.48 16.77 7.91
N SER A 190 -1.20 16.44 8.99
CA SER A 190 -1.35 17.30 10.18
C SER A 190 -1.51 16.46 11.44
N LEU A 191 -1.39 17.10 12.60
CA LEU A 191 -1.68 16.51 13.90
C LEU A 191 -3.21 16.46 14.11
N LEU A 192 -3.84 15.38 13.67
CA LEU A 192 -5.29 15.17 13.84
C LEU A 192 -5.68 15.24 15.33
N PRO A 193 -6.90 15.74 15.64
CA PRO A 193 -7.99 16.10 14.72
C PRO A 193 -7.81 17.47 14.03
N ALA A 194 -6.75 18.23 14.33
CA ALA A 194 -6.54 19.54 13.74
C ALA A 194 -6.21 19.44 12.24
N PHE A 195 -6.84 20.30 11.43
CA PHE A 195 -6.65 20.38 9.98
C PHE A 195 -6.91 19.06 9.24
N GLY A 196 -7.78 18.20 9.79
CA GLY A 196 -8.30 17.00 9.14
C GLY A 196 -9.64 17.22 8.45
N GLY A 197 -10.07 16.23 7.68
CA GLY A 197 -11.39 16.18 7.09
C GLY A 197 -11.45 16.68 5.65
N LYS A 198 -12.67 16.69 5.11
CA LYS A 198 -12.90 16.99 3.69
C LYS A 198 -12.34 18.36 3.30
N GLY A 199 -11.43 18.36 2.32
CA GLY A 199 -10.84 19.58 1.77
C GLY A 199 -9.43 19.90 2.30
N PHE A 200 -9.00 19.24 3.37
CA PHE A 200 -7.65 19.32 3.89
C PHE A 200 -6.78 18.23 3.27
N TYR A 201 -6.15 18.53 2.13
CA TYR A 201 -5.20 17.61 1.49
C TYR A 201 -4.09 18.37 0.77
N GLY A 202 -2.94 17.72 0.63
CA GLY A 202 -1.74 18.29 0.01
C GLY A 202 -1.39 19.64 0.63
N LEU A 203 -1.03 20.61 -0.22
CA LEU A 203 -0.56 21.92 0.23
C LEU A 203 -1.63 22.75 0.97
N LYS A 204 -2.91 22.41 0.87
CA LYS A 204 -3.99 23.10 1.59
C LYS A 204 -3.84 22.95 3.11
N VAL A 205 -3.36 21.80 3.57
CA VAL A 205 -3.15 21.53 5.00
C VAL A 205 -2.08 22.45 5.57
N HIS A 206 -0.91 22.47 4.94
CA HIS A 206 0.22 23.27 5.40
C HIS A 206 -0.06 24.78 5.34
N ARG A 207 -0.81 25.24 4.32
CA ARG A 207 -1.29 26.63 4.26
C ARG A 207 -2.20 26.96 5.44
N ALA A 208 -3.12 26.07 5.79
CA ALA A 208 -4.03 26.27 6.91
C ALA A 208 -3.29 26.29 8.26
N VAL A 209 -2.30 25.41 8.44
CA VAL A 209 -1.44 25.36 9.64
C VAL A 209 -0.67 26.67 9.82
N ILE A 210 -0.05 27.19 8.75
CA ILE A 210 0.67 28.47 8.81
C ILE A 210 -0.29 29.62 9.10
N ALA A 211 -1.42 29.67 8.39
CA ALA A 211 -2.42 30.71 8.57
C ALA A 211 -3.03 30.73 9.98
N SER A 212 -3.11 29.58 10.66
CA SER A 212 -3.62 29.51 12.03
C SER A 212 -2.62 30.00 13.08
N GLY A 213 -1.36 30.23 12.72
CA GLY A 213 -0.30 30.56 13.66
C GLY A 213 0.20 29.39 14.53
N ALA A 214 -0.14 28.15 14.18
CA ALA A 214 0.34 26.97 14.91
C ALA A 214 1.88 26.92 14.91
N ARG A 215 2.48 26.44 16.01
CA ARG A 215 3.93 26.26 16.16
C ARG A 215 4.39 24.82 15.96
N TYR A 216 3.43 23.92 15.81
CA TYR A 216 3.65 22.49 15.59
C TYR A 216 2.69 21.97 14.53
N SER A 217 3.17 20.99 13.77
CA SER A 217 2.47 20.23 12.77
C SER A 217 3.06 18.82 12.74
N GLY A 218 2.87 18.08 11.66
CA GLY A 218 3.44 16.75 11.47
C GLY A 218 2.39 15.74 11.00
N PRO A 219 2.80 14.51 10.68
CA PRO A 219 1.88 13.52 10.15
C PRO A 219 1.14 12.76 11.24
N THR A 220 -0.08 12.32 10.91
CA THR A 220 -0.86 11.36 11.69
C THR A 220 -1.17 10.14 10.85
N ILE A 221 -0.93 8.95 11.41
CA ILE A 221 -1.45 7.69 10.87
C ILE A 221 -2.64 7.25 11.70
N HIS A 222 -3.73 6.92 11.03
CA HIS A 222 -4.96 6.50 11.67
C HIS A 222 -5.65 5.40 10.87
N PHE A 223 -6.49 4.61 11.55
CA PHE A 223 -7.39 3.70 10.89
C PHE A 223 -8.46 4.48 10.12
N VAL A 224 -8.84 3.98 8.94
CA VAL A 224 -9.87 4.61 8.12
C VAL A 224 -11.26 4.14 8.56
N ASP A 225 -12.20 5.07 8.62
CA ASP A 225 -13.63 4.82 8.78
C ASP A 225 -14.41 5.47 7.61
N GLU A 226 -15.73 5.61 7.74
CA GLU A 226 -16.61 6.13 6.68
C GLU A 226 -16.46 7.64 6.43
N HIS A 227 -15.70 8.35 7.28
CA HIS A 227 -15.49 9.78 7.17
C HIS A 227 -14.00 10.11 6.99
N TYR A 228 -13.74 11.30 6.45
CA TYR A 228 -12.35 11.75 6.26
C TYR A 228 -11.71 12.05 7.61
N ASP A 229 -10.60 11.36 7.89
CA ASP A 229 -9.65 11.66 8.96
C ASP A 229 -10.24 11.65 10.39
N THR A 230 -11.30 10.88 10.63
CA THR A 230 -11.92 10.74 11.97
C THR A 230 -11.62 9.44 12.69
N GLY A 231 -11.05 8.46 11.98
CA GLY A 231 -10.80 7.16 12.58
C GLY A 231 -9.70 7.19 13.64
N ARG A 232 -9.56 6.07 14.36
CA ARG A 232 -8.68 5.99 15.53
C ARG A 232 -7.22 6.26 15.14
N ILE A 233 -6.63 7.29 15.75
CA ILE A 233 -5.21 7.63 15.61
C ILE A 233 -4.37 6.49 16.16
N LEU A 234 -3.36 6.09 15.39
CA LEU A 234 -2.40 5.05 15.75
C LEU A 234 -1.03 5.64 16.08
N ALA A 235 -0.54 6.60 15.29
CA ALA A 235 0.77 7.20 15.52
C ALA A 235 0.82 8.64 15.01
N GLN A 236 1.66 9.46 15.64
CA GLN A 236 1.94 10.84 15.22
C GLN A 236 3.44 11.14 15.35
N ARG A 237 3.91 12.10 14.55
CA ARG A 237 5.23 12.73 14.74
C ARG A 237 5.05 14.23 14.74
N VAL A 238 5.72 14.91 15.67
CA VAL A 238 5.66 16.36 15.79
C VAL A 238 6.78 17.00 14.99
N VAL A 239 6.42 18.05 14.26
CA VAL A 239 7.32 18.85 13.44
C VAL A 239 7.11 20.32 13.82
N SER A 240 8.19 21.04 14.11
CA SER A 240 8.11 22.48 14.39
C SER A 240 7.72 23.26 13.12
N VAL A 241 6.85 24.26 13.31
CA VAL A 241 6.53 25.29 12.31
C VAL A 241 7.39 26.51 12.62
N LEU A 242 8.34 26.81 11.74
CA LEU A 242 9.27 27.93 11.90
C LEU A 242 8.59 29.24 11.51
N ALA A 243 9.03 30.34 12.11
CA ALA A 243 8.44 31.67 11.87
C ALA A 243 8.51 32.12 10.40
N SER A 244 9.51 31.63 9.65
CA SER A 244 9.75 31.97 8.25
C SER A 244 9.28 30.89 7.27
N ASP A 245 8.59 29.85 7.74
CA ASP A 245 8.17 28.75 6.85
C ASP A 245 7.20 29.24 5.78
N THR A 246 7.46 28.85 4.53
CA THR A 246 6.41 28.73 3.53
C THR A 246 5.66 27.40 3.69
N ALA A 247 4.47 27.29 3.08
CA ALA A 247 3.69 26.06 3.13
C ALA A 247 4.45 24.88 2.50
N GLU A 248 5.25 25.12 1.47
CA GLU A 248 6.07 24.13 0.79
C GLU A 248 7.25 23.66 1.66
N GLN A 249 7.88 24.57 2.40
CA GLN A 249 8.95 24.22 3.34
C GLN A 249 8.42 23.36 4.50
N LEU A 250 7.28 23.75 5.07
CA LEU A 250 6.60 22.94 6.07
C LEU A 250 6.17 21.59 5.50
N ALA A 251 5.61 21.56 4.29
CA ALA A 251 5.20 20.33 3.61
C ALA A 251 6.38 19.37 3.43
N ALA A 252 7.53 19.85 2.98
CA ALA A 252 8.72 19.03 2.82
C ALA A 252 9.20 18.43 4.16
N ARG A 253 9.15 19.22 5.24
CA ARG A 253 9.53 18.75 6.58
C ARG A 253 8.55 17.69 7.12
N VAL A 254 7.25 17.91 6.96
CA VAL A 254 6.21 16.95 7.33
C VAL A 254 6.33 15.66 6.51
N LEU A 255 6.54 15.78 5.18
CA LEU A 255 6.68 14.63 4.28
C LEU A 255 7.87 13.74 4.63
N ASN A 256 8.98 14.31 5.10
CA ASN A 256 10.12 13.53 5.58
C ASN A 256 9.77 12.68 6.79
N GLU A 257 8.96 13.21 7.71
CA GLU A 257 8.46 12.42 8.85
C GLU A 257 7.35 11.44 8.43
N GLU A 258 6.56 11.74 7.39
CA GLU A 258 5.60 10.79 6.83
C GLU A 258 6.28 9.52 6.35
N HIS A 259 7.37 9.64 5.58
CA HIS A 259 8.11 8.50 5.03
C HIS A 259 8.60 7.56 6.13
N LYS A 260 9.11 8.12 7.22
CA LYS A 260 9.61 7.34 8.37
C LYS A 260 8.48 6.71 9.15
N LEU A 261 7.50 7.52 9.56
CA LEU A 261 6.39 7.08 10.40
C LEU A 261 5.57 5.99 9.72
N TYR A 262 5.32 6.12 8.42
CA TYR A 262 4.52 5.14 7.69
C TYR A 262 5.24 3.79 7.58
N VAL A 263 6.55 3.80 7.32
CA VAL A 263 7.34 2.56 7.30
C VAL A 263 7.33 1.90 8.69
N GLU A 264 7.55 2.65 9.76
CA GLU A 264 7.55 2.15 11.15
C GLU A 264 6.20 1.50 11.53
N VAL A 265 5.09 2.14 11.17
CA VAL A 265 3.74 1.61 11.45
C VAL A 265 3.43 0.38 10.61
N VAL A 266 3.80 0.37 9.33
CA VAL A 266 3.58 -0.79 8.46
C VAL A 266 4.41 -1.99 8.91
N GLU A 267 5.66 -1.76 9.34
CA GLU A 267 6.50 -2.76 9.99
C GLU A 267 5.80 -3.34 11.23
N ALA A 268 5.27 -2.48 12.11
CA ALA A 268 4.53 -2.93 13.29
C ALA A 268 3.27 -3.74 12.98
N LEU A 269 2.53 -3.37 11.94
CA LEU A 269 1.37 -4.13 11.48
C LEU A 269 1.76 -5.49 10.93
N CYS A 270 2.82 -5.56 10.12
CA CYS A 270 3.28 -6.82 9.53
C CYS A 270 3.81 -7.79 10.60
N GLU A 271 4.33 -7.26 11.70
CA GLU A 271 4.80 -8.03 12.86
C GLU A 271 3.72 -8.29 13.93
N GLU A 272 2.46 -7.92 13.64
CA GLU A 272 1.32 -8.13 14.54
C GLU A 272 1.51 -7.48 15.93
N ARG A 273 2.19 -6.32 15.97
CA ARG A 273 2.47 -5.57 17.21
C ARG A 273 1.38 -4.58 17.59
N ILE A 274 0.29 -4.49 16.83
CA ILE A 274 -0.82 -3.59 17.14
C ILE A 274 -1.75 -4.27 18.16
N THR A 275 -1.94 -3.61 19.29
CA THR A 275 -2.87 -4.04 20.35
C THR A 275 -3.97 -3.02 20.51
N TRP A 276 -5.11 -3.44 21.06
CA TRP A 276 -6.25 -2.56 21.30
C TRP A 276 -6.55 -2.53 22.78
N ARG A 277 -6.63 -1.32 23.35
CA ARG A 277 -7.17 -1.10 24.69
C ARG A 277 -8.68 -1.41 24.69
N GLU A 278 -9.24 -1.63 25.88
CA GLU A 278 -10.68 -1.91 26.05
C GLU A 278 -11.57 -0.76 25.53
N ASP A 279 -11.09 0.49 25.59
CA ASP A 279 -11.77 1.68 25.08
C ASP A 279 -11.64 1.87 23.55
N GLY A 280 -10.99 0.91 22.86
CA GLY A 280 -10.82 0.93 21.42
C GLY A 280 -9.70 1.83 20.91
N VAL A 281 -8.79 2.27 21.78
CA VAL A 281 -7.56 2.98 21.38
C VAL A 281 -6.49 1.98 20.95
N PRO A 282 -5.96 2.07 19.72
CA PRO A 282 -4.88 1.20 19.28
C PRO A 282 -3.54 1.67 19.82
N LEU A 283 -2.64 0.72 20.10
CA LEU A 283 -1.28 0.97 20.58
C LEU A 283 -0.30 0.09 19.80
N ILE A 284 0.91 0.62 19.56
CA ILE A 284 2.00 -0.14 18.98
C ILE A 284 2.85 -0.70 20.12
N ARG A 285 2.93 -2.03 20.26
CA ARG A 285 3.82 -2.65 21.23
C ARG A 285 5.28 -2.49 20.80
N SER A 286 6.14 -2.12 21.75
CA SER A 286 7.58 -2.01 21.52
C SER A 286 8.19 -3.36 21.15
N ARG A 287 9.17 -3.32 20.23
CA ARG A 287 9.94 -4.50 19.83
C ARG A 287 10.90 -4.94 20.93
N GLU A 288 11.46 -3.98 21.68
CA GLU A 288 12.50 -4.22 22.68
C GLU A 288 11.90 -4.67 24.01
N ASN A 289 10.77 -4.08 24.40
CA ASN A 289 10.07 -4.40 25.63
C ASN A 289 8.58 -4.67 25.34
N PRO A 290 8.11 -5.93 25.37
CA PRO A 290 6.71 -6.27 25.11
C PRO A 290 5.70 -5.66 26.09
N ASN A 291 6.16 -5.12 27.22
CA ASN A 291 5.33 -4.44 28.22
C ASN A 291 5.22 -2.92 27.98
N GLU A 292 5.94 -2.39 26.98
CA GLU A 292 5.92 -0.98 26.61
C GLU A 292 5.20 -0.76 25.28
N TYR A 293 4.69 0.46 25.12
CA TYR A 293 3.98 0.92 23.93
C TYR A 293 4.60 2.22 23.43
N ILE A 294 4.58 2.41 22.11
CA ILE A 294 5.10 3.60 21.42
C ILE A 294 4.00 4.36 20.70
#